data_AF-A0A9X9F3X8-F1
#
_entry.id   AF-A0A9X9F3X8-F1
#
_cell.length_a   1.000
_cell.length_b   1.000
_cell.length_c   1.000
_cell.angle_alpha   90.00
_cell.angle_beta   90.00
_cell.angle_gamma   90.00
#
_symmetry.space_group_name_H-M   'P 1'
#
loop_
_entity.id
_entity.type
_entity.pdbx_description
1 polymer ?
#
loop_
_entity_poly.entity_id
_entity_poly.type
_entity_poly.pdbx_seq_one_letter_code
_entity_poly.pdbx_strand_id
1 'polypeptide(L)'
;AAIQIWLFVKPGLHPNEQKMTIMYIPVLSILFIAGLCFGYFIVMPFLFHFLTTIGNEMFNTMFTTEKYFHFVLNLTVPFAVIFELPVVVMFLTSIGILTAEFLIKIRRYAYVALI
;
A
#
# COMPACT_ATOMS: atom_id res chain seq x y z
N ALA A 1 1.14 10.96 -8.80
CA ALA A 1 1.85 9.69 -9.09
C ALA A 1 1.07 8.79 -10.06
N ALA A 2 -0.15 8.35 -9.72
CA ALA A 2 -0.91 7.36 -10.52
C ALA A 2 -1.07 7.71 -12.03
N ILE A 3 -1.35 8.97 -12.38
CA ILE A 3 -1.50 9.40 -13.79
C ILE A 3 -0.16 9.35 -14.56
N GLN A 4 0.96 9.66 -13.91
CA GLN A 4 2.29 9.62 -14.54
C GLN A 4 2.75 8.18 -14.78
N ILE A 5 2.48 7.29 -13.81
CA ILE A 5 2.74 5.85 -13.96
C ILE A 5 1.87 5.29 -15.10
N TRP A 6 0.61 5.72 -15.21
CA TRP A 6 -0.25 5.34 -16.33
C TRP A 6 0.31 5.78 -17.69
N LEU A 7 0.78 7.03 -17.81
CA LEU A 7 1.37 7.53 -19.05
C LEU A 7 2.60 6.71 -19.49
N PHE A 8 3.38 6.17 -18.55
CA PHE A 8 4.50 5.27 -18.82
C PHE A 8 4.06 3.89 -19.29
N VAL A 9 2.97 3.35 -18.72
CA VAL A 9 2.48 2.00 -19.01
C VAL A 9 1.59 1.96 -20.27
N LYS A 10 0.81 3.01 -20.52
CA LYS A 10 -0.09 3.20 -21.69
C LYS A 10 0.46 2.70 -23.05
N PRO A 11 1.71 2.98 -23.46
CA PRO A 11 2.23 2.56 -24.77
C PRO A 11 2.38 1.04 -24.92
N GLY A 12 2.39 0.26 -23.83
CA GLY A 12 2.49 -1.20 -23.87
C GLY A 12 1.16 -1.95 -23.95
N LEU A 13 0.02 -1.25 -23.88
CA LEU A 13 -1.32 -1.88 -23.83
C LEU A 13 -2.02 -1.89 -25.18
N HIS A 14 -2.84 -2.92 -25.40
CA HIS A 14 -3.76 -2.97 -26.53
C HIS A 14 -4.80 -1.83 -26.44
N PRO A 15 -5.26 -1.26 -27.56
CA PRO A 15 -6.21 -0.14 -27.55
C PRO A 15 -7.54 -0.42 -26.81
N ASN A 16 -7.98 -1.68 -26.76
CA ASN A 16 -9.15 -2.09 -25.96
C ASN A 16 -8.87 -2.10 -24.45
N GLU A 17 -7.63 -2.38 -24.04
CA GLU A 17 -7.22 -2.45 -22.64
C GLU A 17 -6.88 -1.07 -22.06
N GLN A 18 -6.44 -0.13 -22.90
CA GLN A 18 -6.23 1.28 -22.50
C GLN A 18 -7.51 1.91 -21.92
N LYS A 19 -8.68 1.59 -22.49
CA LYS A 19 -9.97 2.13 -22.03
C LYS A 19 -10.35 1.58 -20.65
N MET A 20 -10.06 0.31 -20.38
CA MET A 20 -10.28 -0.30 -19.06
C MET A 20 -9.31 0.27 -18.02
N THR A 21 -8.06 0.52 -18.43
CA THR A 21 -7.00 1.07 -17.55
C THR A 21 -7.37 2.43 -16.96
N ILE A 22 -8.01 3.29 -17.75
CA ILE A 22 -8.39 4.64 -17.31
C ILE A 22 -9.43 4.61 -16.18
N MET A 23 -10.25 3.55 -16.10
CA MET A 23 -11.24 3.36 -15.05
C MET A 23 -10.61 2.94 -13.71
N TYR A 24 -9.41 2.36 -13.72
CA TYR A 24 -8.69 1.98 -12.50
C TYR A 24 -7.99 3.16 -11.80
N ILE A 25 -7.65 4.24 -12.52
CA ILE A 25 -6.98 5.43 -11.97
C ILE A 25 -7.77 6.12 -10.84
N PRO A 26 -9.08 6.41 -10.99
CA PRO A 26 -9.86 6.99 -9.89
C PRO A 26 -9.98 6.03 -8.71
N VAL A 27 -10.10 4.71 -8.97
CA VAL A 27 -10.15 3.69 -7.92
C VAL A 27 -8.85 3.64 -7.12
N LEU A 28 -7.69 3.65 -7.79
CA LEU A 28 -6.38 3.75 -7.16
C LEU A 28 -6.27 4.98 -6.25
N SER A 29 -6.71 6.14 -6.74
CA SER A 29 -6.66 7.40 -5.99
C SER A 29 -7.55 7.36 -4.74
N ILE A 30 -8.76 6.81 -4.86
CA ILE A 30 -9.67 6.62 -3.72
C ILE A 30 -9.07 5.65 -2.71
N LEU A 31 -8.49 4.54 -3.20
CA LEU A 31 -7.94 3.50 -2.36
C LEU A 31 -6.67 3.95 -1.61
N PHE A 32 -5.85 4.80 -2.23
CA PHE A 32 -4.72 5.44 -1.58
C PHE A 32 -5.15 6.35 -0.42
N ILE A 33 -6.19 7.18 -0.64
CA ILE A 33 -6.77 8.02 0.42
C ILE A 33 -7.35 7.14 1.52
N ALA A 34 -8.08 6.07 1.17
CA ALA A 34 -8.62 5.12 2.14
C ALA A 34 -7.50 4.44 2.95
N GLY A 35 -6.38 4.08 2.31
CA GLY A 35 -5.21 3.50 2.96
C GLY A 35 -4.50 4.48 3.91
N LEU A 36 -4.39 5.77 3.54
CA LEU A 36 -3.90 6.82 4.43
C LEU A 36 -4.80 6.97 5.66
N CYS A 37 -6.12 7.02 5.45
CA CYS A 37 -7.09 7.08 6.54
C CYS A 37 -6.99 5.84 7.44
N PHE A 38 -6.85 4.65 6.86
CA PHE A 38 -6.71 3.40 7.61
C PHE A 38 -5.42 3.40 8.46
N GLY A 39 -4.29 3.79 7.86
CA GLY A 39 -3.00 3.87 8.57
C GLY A 39 -3.05 4.85 9.74
N TYR A 40 -3.68 6.01 9.56
CA TYR A 40 -3.75 7.03 10.61
C TYR A 40 -4.81 6.74 11.68
N PHE A 41 -6.03 6.35 11.30
CA PHE A 41 -7.14 6.22 12.25
C PHE A 41 -7.23 4.85 12.93
N ILE A 42 -6.70 3.79 12.32
CA ILE A 42 -6.86 2.41 12.84
C ILE A 42 -5.51 1.85 13.29
N VAL A 43 -4.50 1.88 12.43
CA VAL A 43 -3.20 1.28 12.74
C VAL A 43 -2.48 2.08 13.84
N MET A 44 -2.50 3.41 13.75
CA MET A 44 -1.83 4.27 14.72
C MET A 44 -2.30 4.07 16.18
N PRO A 45 -3.60 4.15 16.51
CA PRO A 45 -4.04 3.94 17.89
C PRO A 45 -3.79 2.51 18.37
N PHE A 46 -3.94 1.51 17.50
CA PHE A 46 -3.59 0.12 17.82
C PHE A 46 -2.12 0.00 18.21
N LEU A 47 -1.23 0.63 17.45
CA LEU A 47 0.19 0.57 17.70
C LEU A 47 0.59 1.36 18.96
N PHE A 48 0.00 2.53 19.21
CA PHE A 48 0.20 3.25 20.47
C PHE A 48 -0.29 2.46 21.68
N HIS A 49 -1.44 1.78 21.57
CA HIS A 49 -1.94 0.91 22.62
C HIS A 49 -1.01 -0.27 22.89
N PHE A 50 -0.47 -0.88 21.83
CA PHE A 50 0.53 -1.93 21.94
C PHE A 50 1.83 -1.44 22.59
N LEU A 51 2.38 -0.32 22.13
CA LEU A 51 3.60 0.28 22.69
C LEU A 51 3.45 0.67 24.16
N THR A 52 2.29 1.22 24.56
CA THR A 52 2.04 1.59 25.96
C THR A 52 1.85 0.38 26.86
N THR A 53 1.20 -0.69 26.36
CA THR A 53 1.03 -1.94 27.10
C THR A 53 2.37 -2.65 27.34
N ILE A 54 3.28 -2.64 26.36
CA ILE A 54 4.63 -3.23 26.50
C ILE A 54 5.59 -2.28 27.24
N GLY A 55 5.44 -0.97 27.07
CA GLY A 55 6.37 0.05 27.56
C GLY A 55 6.26 0.38 29.06
N ASN A 56 5.24 -0.14 29.75
CA ASN A 56 4.94 0.17 31.15
C ASN A 56 6.05 -0.22 32.15
N GLU A 57 7.04 -1.01 31.75
CA GLU A 57 8.12 -1.46 32.63
C GLU A 57 9.50 -0.82 32.35
N MET A 58 9.72 -0.13 31.21
CA MET A 58 11.10 0.25 30.81
C MET A 58 11.33 1.60 30.11
N PHE A 59 10.31 2.33 29.64
CA PHE A 59 10.57 3.53 28.80
C PHE A 59 9.83 4.78 29.27
N ASN A 60 10.57 5.70 29.91
CA ASN A 60 10.21 7.12 29.96
C ASN A 60 10.20 7.66 28.52
N THR A 61 9.05 7.59 27.88
CA THR A 61 8.94 7.83 26.44
C THR A 61 8.91 9.33 26.18
N MET A 62 10.09 9.94 26.05
CA MET A 62 10.24 11.30 25.52
C MET A 62 9.96 11.28 24.01
N PHE A 63 8.68 11.35 23.64
CA PHE A 63 8.28 11.58 22.25
C PHE A 63 8.60 13.03 21.86
N THR A 64 9.72 13.26 21.20
CA THR A 64 9.94 14.52 20.47
C THR A 64 8.96 14.60 19.31
N THR A 65 8.39 15.78 19.05
CA THR A 65 7.46 16.04 17.94
C THR A 65 7.98 15.50 16.61
N GLU A 66 9.28 15.66 16.34
CA GLU A 66 9.95 15.12 15.15
C GLU A 66 9.82 13.59 15.04
N LYS A 67 10.12 12.85 16.11
CA LYS A 67 10.02 11.38 16.13
C LYS A 67 8.58 10.91 15.93
N TYR A 68 7.60 11.62 16.47
CA TYR A 68 6.19 11.34 16.24
C TYR A 68 5.84 11.47 14.76
N PHE A 69 6.20 12.58 14.10
CA PHE A 69 5.92 12.77 12.68
C PHE A 69 6.61 11.71 11.81
N HIS A 70 7.88 11.40 12.06
CA HIS A 70 8.57 10.34 11.33
C HIS A 70 7.90 8.98 11.52
N PHE A 71 7.44 8.67 12.72
CA PHE A 71 6.71 7.44 13.01
C PHE A 71 5.37 7.38 12.27
N VAL A 72 4.58 8.45 12.32
CA VAL A 72 3.30 8.57 11.58
C VAL A 72 3.52 8.33 10.09
N LEU A 73 4.51 9.00 9.50
CA LEU A 73 4.77 8.92 8.07
C LEU A 73 5.30 7.55 7.67
N ASN A 74 6.26 7.00 8.41
CA ASN A 74 6.86 5.68 8.12
C ASN A 74 5.87 4.54 8.30
N LEU A 75 4.79 4.72 9.06
CA LEU A 75 3.72 3.74 9.15
C LEU A 75 2.64 3.99 8.09
N THR A 76 2.10 5.19 8.05
CA THR A 76 0.90 5.49 7.25
C THR A 76 1.17 5.39 5.75
N VAL A 77 2.36 5.81 5.30
CA VAL A 77 2.70 5.81 3.85
C VAL A 77 2.82 4.38 3.30
N PRO A 78 3.59 3.45 3.89
CA PRO A 78 3.61 2.06 3.43
C PRO A 78 2.24 1.39 3.44
N PHE A 79 1.40 1.62 4.47
CA PHE A 79 0.04 1.08 4.50
C PHE A 79 -0.82 1.60 3.34
N ALA A 80 -0.72 2.88 3.01
CA ALA A 80 -1.42 3.45 1.85
C ALA A 80 -0.97 2.80 0.53
N VAL A 81 0.32 2.52 0.37
CA VAL A 81 0.86 1.82 -0.82
C VAL A 81 0.41 0.36 -0.87
N ILE A 82 0.38 -0.34 0.26
CA ILE A 82 -0.11 -1.73 0.33
C ILE A 82 -1.57 -1.80 -0.12
N PHE A 83 -2.38 -0.79 0.21
CA PHE A 83 -3.77 -0.71 -0.23
C PHE A 83 -3.91 -0.57 -1.75
N GLU A 84 -2.90 -0.09 -2.49
CA GLU A 84 -2.93 -0.02 -3.95
C GLU A 84 -2.68 -1.40 -4.61
N LEU A 85 -2.03 -2.33 -3.91
CA LEU A 85 -1.64 -3.64 -4.45
C LEU A 85 -2.78 -4.44 -5.09
N PRO A 86 -3.99 -4.53 -4.53
CA PRO A 86 -5.08 -5.30 -5.15
C PRO A 86 -5.45 -4.76 -6.53
N VAL A 87 -5.49 -3.44 -6.69
CA VAL A 87 -5.82 -2.81 -7.98
C VAL A 87 -4.67 -2.99 -8.96
N VAL A 88 -3.43 -2.85 -8.50
CA VAL A 88 -2.24 -3.10 -9.33
C VAL A 88 -2.21 -4.55 -9.83
N VAL A 89 -2.51 -5.53 -8.97
CA VAL A 89 -2.54 -6.94 -9.36
C VAL A 89 -3.68 -7.23 -10.34
N MET A 90 -4.88 -6.69 -10.11
CA MET A 90 -6.00 -6.82 -11.07
C MET A 90 -5.63 -6.22 -12.43
N PHE A 91 -4.98 -5.06 -12.42
CA PHE A 91 -4.51 -4.40 -13.62
C PHE A 91 -3.47 -5.26 -14.38
N LEU A 92 -2.43 -5.73 -13.68
CA LEU A 92 -1.37 -6.56 -14.26
C LEU A 92 -1.89 -7.93 -14.75
N THR A 93 -2.94 -8.46 -14.12
CA THR A 93 -3.61 -9.69 -14.56
C THR A 93 -4.46 -9.45 -15.81
N SER A 94 -5.12 -8.29 -15.90
CA SER A 94 -5.95 -7.92 -17.05
C SER A 94 -5.15 -7.78 -18.35
N ILE A 95 -3.88 -7.37 -18.26
CA ILE A 95 -2.95 -7.26 -19.40
C ILE A 95 -2.12 -8.55 -19.64
N GLY A 96 -2.40 -9.62 -18.89
CA GLY A 96 -1.75 -10.92 -19.06
C GLY A 96 -0.31 -11.02 -18.55
N ILE A 97 0.24 -9.99 -17.89
CA ILE A 97 1.58 -10.03 -17.29
C ILE A 97 1.61 -10.95 -16.06
N LEU A 98 0.54 -10.90 -15.24
CA LEU A 98 0.38 -11.80 -14.10
C LEU A 98 -0.64 -12.89 -14.43
N THR A 99 -0.25 -14.15 -14.24
CA THR A 99 -1.15 -15.30 -14.28
C THR A 99 -1.41 -15.84 -12.88
N ALA A 100 -2.57 -16.48 -12.67
CA ALA A 100 -2.91 -17.10 -11.37
C ALA A 100 -1.84 -18.10 -10.90
N GLU A 101 -1.25 -18.86 -11.82
CA GLU A 101 -0.15 -19.79 -11.55
C GLU A 101 1.13 -19.07 -11.08
N PHE A 102 1.45 -17.92 -11.67
CA PHE A 102 2.60 -17.10 -11.27
C PHE A 102 2.41 -16.55 -9.85
N LEU A 103 1.21 -16.07 -9.53
CA LEU A 103 0.84 -15.61 -8.18
C LEU A 103 0.97 -16.73 -7.14
N ILE A 104 0.59 -17.97 -7.47
CA ILE A 104 0.74 -19.12 -6.56
C ILE A 104 2.23 -19.44 -6.34
N LYS A 105 3.04 -19.43 -7.40
CA LYS A 105 4.46 -19.74 -7.33
C LYS A 105 5.25 -18.69 -6.53
N ILE A 106 4.81 -17.44 -6.55
CA ILE A 106 5.49 -16.34 -5.86
C ILE A 106 5.11 -16.21 -4.37
N ARG A 107 4.04 -16.89 -3.90
CA ARG A 107 3.58 -16.80 -2.50
C ARG A 107 4.71 -17.03 -1.49
N ARG A 108 5.58 -18.00 -1.74
CA ARG A 108 6.73 -18.31 -0.87
C ARG A 108 7.71 -17.15 -0.72
N TYR A 109 7.90 -16.36 -1.78
CA TYR A 109 8.76 -15.18 -1.75
C TYR A 109 8.04 -13.99 -1.12
N ALA A 110 6.73 -13.85 -1.35
CA ALA A 110 5.92 -12.82 -0.71
C ALA A 110 5.88 -12.97 0.82
N TYR A 111 5.83 -14.21 1.33
CA TYR A 111 5.94 -14.46 2.77
C TYR A 111 7.30 -14.05 3.33
N VAL A 112 8.40 -14.36 2.62
CA VAL A 112 9.75 -13.98 3.05
C VAL A 112 9.99 -12.47 2.94
N ALA A 113 9.32 -11.78 2.02
CA ALA A 113 9.42 -10.32 1.91
C ALA A 113 8.59 -9.58 2.96
N LEU A 114 7.56 -10.23 3.51
CA LEU A 114 6.69 -9.67 4.55
C LEU A 114 7.23 -9.89 5.97
N ILE A 115 8.02 -10.95 6.15
CA ILE A 115 8.75 -11.31 7.40
C ILE A 115 10.11 -10.61 7.43
#